data_AF-A0A6B3ETT5-F1
#
_entry.id   AF-A0A6B3ETT5-F1
#
_cell.length_a   1.000
_cell.length_b   1.000
_cell.length_c   1.000
_cell.angle_alpha   90.00
_cell.angle_beta   90.00
_cell.angle_gamma   90.00
#
_symmetry.space_group_name_H-M   'P 1'
#
loop_
_entity.id
_entity.type
_entity.pdbx_description
1 polymer ?
#
loop_
_entity_poly.entity_id
_entity_poly.type
_entity_poly.pdbx_seq_one_letter_code
_entity_poly.pdbx_strand_id
1 'polypeptide(L)' 'SAMLFTSAKINHLNVLPQGAPERETRVLDMVAQMDTEGFGGCTLTGECATACPKGIPLMSITNMNREWLRAQRKAGK' A
#
# COMPACT_ATOMS: atom_id res chain seq x y z
N SER A 1 -6.28 -10.62 -1.61
CA SER A 1 -6.22 -9.65 -0.50
C SER A 1 -6.24 -8.25 -1.06
N ALA A 2 -7.16 -7.39 -0.62
CA ALA A 2 -7.22 -5.99 -1.05
C ALA A 2 -5.93 -5.24 -0.69
N MET A 3 -5.41 -5.43 0.51
CA MET A 3 -4.13 -4.84 0.93
C MET A 3 -2.95 -5.25 0.05
N LEU A 4 -2.91 -6.49 -0.45
CA LEU A 4 -1.87 -6.91 -1.39
C LEU A 4 -1.96 -6.13 -2.71
N PHE A 5 -3.16 -5.94 -3.24
CA PHE A 5 -3.37 -5.18 -4.47
C PHE A 5 -3.08 -3.68 -4.27
N THR A 6 -3.63 -3.07 -3.22
CA THR A 6 -3.43 -1.65 -2.88
C THR A 6 -1.94 -1.36 -2.68
N SER A 7 -1.24 -2.19 -1.91
CA SER A 7 0.21 -2.04 -1.70
C SER A 7 1.02 -2.16 -2.98
N ALA A 8 0.68 -3.09 -3.86
CA ALA A 8 1.33 -3.22 -5.17
C ALA A 8 1.14 -1.97 -6.02
N LYS A 9 -0.07 -1.42 -6.05
CA LYS A 9 -0.38 -0.21 -6.83
C LYS A 9 0.34 1.02 -6.29
N ILE A 10 0.37 1.19 -4.97
CA ILE A 10 1.11 2.27 -4.31
C ILE A 10 2.60 2.16 -4.64
N ASN A 11 3.21 0.98 -4.47
CA ASN A 11 4.63 0.78 -4.75
C ASN A 11 4.97 1.05 -6.21
N HIS A 12 4.13 0.55 -7.13
CA HIS A 12 4.30 0.78 -8.57
C HIS A 12 4.31 2.28 -8.92
N LEU A 13 3.34 3.04 -8.43
CA LEU A 13 3.23 4.48 -8.73
C LEU A 13 4.28 5.31 -8.00
N ASN A 14 4.72 4.88 -6.82
CA ASN A 14 5.71 5.59 -6.01
C ASN A 14 7.15 5.48 -6.54
N VAL A 15 7.43 4.57 -7.47
CA VAL A 15 8.74 4.43 -8.13
C VAL A 15 8.89 5.39 -9.31
N LEU A 16 7.78 5.89 -9.87
CA LEU A 16 7.83 6.82 -11.00
C LEU A 16 8.19 8.24 -10.52
N PRO A 17 9.06 8.98 -11.22
CA PRO A 17 9.44 10.34 -10.83
C PRO A 17 8.24 11.30 -10.81
N GLN A 18 7.34 11.20 -11.80
CA GLN A 18 6.06 11.91 -11.82
C GLN A 18 5.15 11.58 -10.62
N GLY A 19 5.33 10.43 -9.98
CA GLY A 19 4.57 10.02 -8.80
C GLY A 19 5.10 10.60 -7.49
N ALA A 20 6.24 11.30 -7.49
CA ALA A 20 6.89 11.82 -6.28
C ALA A 20 6.10 12.93 -5.55
N PRO A 21 5.48 13.92 -6.22
CA PRO A 21 4.73 14.98 -5.55
C PRO A 21 3.53 14.45 -4.75
N GLU A 22 2.83 13.46 -5.30
CA GLU A 22 1.65 12.85 -4.70
C GLU A 22 1.99 11.64 -3.81
N ARG A 23 3.26 11.31 -3.63
CA ARG A 23 3.67 10.03 -3.03
C ARG A 23 3.09 9.80 -1.62
N GLU A 24 3.02 10.87 -0.84
CA GLU A 24 2.52 10.85 0.53
C GLU A 24 0.99 10.93 0.58
N THR A 25 0.36 11.80 -0.20
CA THR A 25 -1.10 11.89 -0.29
C THR A 25 -1.69 10.59 -0.84
N ARG A 26 -1.10 10.03 -1.90
CA ARG A 26 -1.50 8.75 -2.50
C ARG A 26 -1.55 7.60 -1.50
N VAL A 27 -0.51 7.42 -0.69
CA VAL A 27 -0.49 6.30 0.27
C VAL A 27 -1.53 6.51 1.38
N LEU A 28 -1.75 7.74 1.82
CA LEU A 28 -2.78 8.06 2.82
C LEU A 28 -4.18 7.84 2.24
N ASP A 29 -4.47 8.40 1.07
CA ASP A 29 -5.78 8.37 0.42
C ASP A 29 -6.17 6.94 0.01
N MET A 30 -5.24 6.18 -0.57
CA MET A 30 -5.52 4.82 -1.01
C MET A 30 -5.70 3.84 0.17
N VAL A 31 -4.99 4.04 1.28
CA VAL A 31 -5.21 3.25 2.50
C VAL A 31 -6.55 3.63 3.14
N ALA A 32 -6.84 4.92 3.27
CA ALA A 32 -8.12 5.40 3.81
C ALA A 32 -9.32 4.90 3.00
N GLN A 33 -9.21 4.89 1.66
CA GLN A 33 -10.24 4.33 0.78
C GLN A 33 -10.42 2.82 1.01
N MET A 34 -9.32 2.06 1.06
CA MET A 34 -9.37 0.61 1.33
C MET A 34 -10.01 0.29 2.69
N ASP A 35 -9.74 1.10 3.71
CA ASP A 35 -10.36 0.96 5.03
C ASP A 35 -11.85 1.33 5.00
N THR A 36 -12.23 2.38 4.26
CA THR A 36 -13.63 2.80 4.05
C THR A 36 -14.46 1.71 3.36
N GLU A 37 -13.84 0.98 2.43
CA GLU A 37 -14.44 -0.18 1.76
C GLU A 37 -14.54 -1.42 2.66
N GLY A 38 -14.05 -1.36 3.90
CA GLY A 38 -14.21 -2.43 4.89
C GLY A 38 -13.24 -3.61 4.71
N PHE A 39 -12.20 -3.47 3.87
CA PHE A 39 -11.24 -4.55 3.65
C PHE A 39 -10.27 -4.77 4.82
N GLY A 40 -10.07 -3.76 5.66
CA GLY A 40 -9.32 -3.84 6.91
C GLY A 40 -7.84 -4.25 6.76
N GLY A 41 -7.25 -4.66 7.89
CA GLY A 41 -5.83 -5.02 8.02
C GLY A 41 -5.48 -6.43 7.52
N CYS A 42 -4.24 -6.62 7.04
CA CYS A 42 -3.70 -7.94 6.70
C CYS A 42 -2.93 -8.54 7.88
N THR A 43 -3.19 -9.82 8.18
CA THR A 43 -2.45 -10.63 9.17
C THR A 43 -1.10 -11.14 8.68
N LEU A 44 -0.74 -10.87 7.42
CA LEU A 44 0.49 -11.34 6.77
C LEU A 44 0.65 -12.87 6.65
N THR A 45 -0.45 -13.62 6.63
CA THR A 45 -0.44 -15.09 6.43
C THR A 45 0.15 -15.53 5.08
N GLY A 46 0.16 -14.66 4.07
CA GLY A 46 0.87 -14.90 2.80
C GLY A 46 0.09 -15.65 1.71
N GLU A 47 -1.05 -16.29 2.04
CA GLU A 47 -1.88 -17.02 1.06
C GLU A 47 -2.23 -16.20 -0.18
N CYS A 48 -2.59 -14.93 0.02
CA CYS A 48 -2.95 -14.04 -1.08
C CYS A 48 -1.81 -13.77 -2.07
N ALA A 49 -0.54 -13.85 -1.65
CA ALA A 49 0.61 -13.68 -2.53
C ALA A 49 0.85 -14.95 -3.35
N THR A 50 0.70 -16.13 -2.72
CA THR A 50 0.80 -17.43 -3.38
C THR A 50 -0.31 -17.65 -4.41
N ALA A 51 -1.54 -17.27 -4.09
CA ALA A 51 -2.69 -17.40 -4.99
C ALA A 51 -2.71 -16.36 -6.13
N CYS A 52 -1.88 -15.31 -6.06
CA CYS A 52 -1.93 -14.21 -7.02
C CYS A 52 -1.26 -14.62 -8.35
N PRO A 53 -2.00 -14.67 -9.48
CA PRO A 53 -1.42 -15.03 -10.78
C PRO A 53 -0.44 -13.98 -11.32
N LYS A 54 -0.46 -12.76 -10.75
CA LYS A 54 0.47 -11.67 -11.10
C LYS A 54 1.78 -11.73 -10.31
N GLY A 55 1.92 -12.68 -9.38
CA GLY A 55 3.16 -12.85 -8.61
C GLY A 55 3.52 -11.65 -7.75
N ILE A 56 2.51 -10.93 -7.23
CA ILE A 56 2.76 -9.76 -6.37
C ILE A 56 3.47 -10.23 -5.10
N PRO A 57 4.67 -9.71 -4.80
CA PRO A 57 5.41 -10.16 -3.63
C PRO A 57 4.73 -9.67 -2.35
N LEU A 58 4.67 -10.53 -1.32
CA LEU A 58 4.12 -10.19 0.00
C LEU A 58 4.81 -8.95 0.62
N MET A 59 6.08 -8.76 0.30
CA MET A 59 6.88 -7.58 0.69
C MET A 59 6.29 -6.25 0.21
N SER A 60 5.39 -6.26 -0.76
CA SER A 60 4.67 -5.06 -1.21
C SER A 60 3.93 -4.40 -0.05
N ILE A 61 3.29 -5.21 0.80
CA ILE A 61 2.55 -4.76 1.98
C ILE A 61 3.49 -4.08 2.98
N THR A 62 4.64 -4.72 3.26
CA THR A 62 5.65 -4.16 4.17
C THR A 62 6.17 -2.81 3.68
N ASN A 63 6.44 -2.67 2.39
CA ASN A 63 6.89 -1.41 1.80
C ASN A 63 5.82 -0.32 1.91
N MET A 64 4.57 -0.64 1.55
CA MET A 64 3.46 0.29 1.70
C MET A 64 3.29 0.74 3.16
N ASN A 65 3.33 -0.18 4.14
CA ASN A 65 3.19 0.16 5.56
C ASN A 65 4.29 1.12 6.05
N ARG A 66 5.54 0.94 5.58
CA ARG A 66 6.64 1.86 5.87
C ARG A 66 6.37 3.26 5.31
N GLU A 67 5.86 3.33 4.09
CA GLU A 67 5.53 4.60 3.45
C GLU A 67 4.33 5.29 4.08
N TRP A 68 3.30 4.53 4.45
CA TRP A 68 2.15 5.04 5.19
C TRP A 68 2.59 5.63 6.54
N LEU A 69 3.41 4.91 7.32
CA LEU A 69 3.96 5.43 8.58
C LEU A 69 4.78 6.71 8.39
N ARG A 70 5.60 6.77 7.33
CA ARG A 70 6.38 7.96 6.99
C ARG A 70 5.46 9.15 6.65
N ALA A 71 4.47 8.93 5.80
CA ALA A 71 3.51 9.96 5.40
C ALA A 71 2.69 10.45 6.60
N GLN A 72 2.20 9.52 7.44
CA GLN A 72 1.42 9.85 8.63
C GLN A 72 2.20 10.72 9.61
N ARG A 73 3.49 10.42 9.83
CA ARG A 73 4.37 11.25 10.70
C ARG A 73 4.62 12.64 10.13
N LYS A 74 4.65 12.79 8.80
CA LYS A 74 4.87 14.09 8.16
C LYS A 74 3.59 14.93 8.11
N ALA A 75 2.43 14.29 7.90
CA ALA A 75 1.13 14.97 7.91
C ALA A 75 0.71 15.45 9.31
N GLY A 76 1.18 14.78 10.38
CA GLY A 76 0.95 15.20 11.77
C GLY A 76 1.92 16.26 12.30
N LYS A 77 2.87 16.73 11.49
CA LYS A 77 3.74 17.89 11.79
C LYS A 77 3.18 19.14 11.15
#